data_AF-H9LHN6-F1
#
_entry.id   AF-H9LHN6-F1
#
_cell.length_a   1.000
_cell.length_b   1.000
_cell.length_c   1.000
_cell.angle_alpha   90.00
_cell.angle_beta   90.00
_cell.angle_gamma   90.00
#
_symmetry.space_group_name_H-M   'P 1'
#
loop_
_entity.id
_entity.type
_entity.pdbx_description
1 polymer ?
#
loop_
_entity_poly.entity_id
_entity_poly.type
_entity_poly.pdbx_seq_one_letter_code
_entity_poly.pdbx_strand_id
1 'polypeptide(L)'
;REHALLAFTLGVKQLIVGVNKMDSTEPPYSETRFEEIKKEVSSYIKKIGYNPAAVAFVPISGWHGDNMLETSTKMPWFKGWVVDRKDGKVEGKCLIEALDAIQPPSR
;
A
#
# COMPACT_ATOMS: atom_id res chain seq x y z
N ARG A 1 -0.40 13.88 3.01
CA ARG A 1 -1.11 14.06 4.29
C ARG A 1 -2.49 14.66 4.04
N GLU A 2 -2.57 15.90 3.55
CA GLU A 2 -3.83 16.57 3.17
C GLU A 2 -4.69 15.78 2.18
N HIS A 3 -4.08 15.16 1.14
CA HIS A 3 -4.84 14.33 0.20
C HIS A 3 -5.60 13.17 0.85
N ALA A 4 -5.00 12.53 1.87
CA ALA A 4 -5.66 11.41 2.56
C ALA A 4 -6.84 11.90 3.42
N LEU A 5 -6.70 13.06 4.04
CA LEU A 5 -7.77 13.72 4.77
C LEU A 5 -8.92 14.11 3.83
N LEU A 6 -8.60 14.79 2.73
CA LEU A 6 -9.59 15.19 1.71
C LEU A 6 -10.34 13.98 1.15
N ALA A 7 -9.63 12.92 0.79
CA ALA A 7 -10.24 11.67 0.31
C ALA A 7 -11.23 11.10 1.33
N PHE A 8 -10.85 11.09 2.61
CA PHE A 8 -11.71 10.59 3.68
C PHE A 8 -12.95 11.48 3.86
N THR A 9 -12.79 12.81 3.85
CA THR A 9 -13.91 13.74 3.96
C THR A 9 -14.90 13.65 2.79
N LEU A 10 -14.41 13.26 1.61
CA LEU A 10 -15.23 13.05 0.41
C LEU A 10 -15.89 11.66 0.37
N GLY A 11 -15.72 10.85 1.42
CA GLY A 11 -16.36 9.53 1.53
C GLY A 11 -15.58 8.38 0.89
N VAL A 12 -14.35 8.60 0.45
CA VAL A 12 -13.48 7.52 -0.06
C VAL A 12 -12.98 6.69 1.12
N LYS A 13 -13.58 5.52 1.34
CA LYS A 13 -13.26 4.64 2.47
C LYS A 13 -12.20 3.58 2.17
N GLN A 14 -11.90 3.36 0.89
CA GLN A 14 -10.90 2.38 0.44
C GLN A 14 -9.63 3.12 0.00
N LEU A 15 -8.49 2.70 0.54
CA LEU A 15 -7.19 3.33 0.29
C LEU A 15 -6.13 2.25 0.03
N ILE A 16 -5.27 2.51 -0.94
CA ILE A 16 -4.06 1.74 -1.22
C ILE A 16 -2.87 2.70 -1.12
N VAL A 17 -1.78 2.24 -0.52
CA VAL A 17 -0.55 3.02 -0.38
C VAL A 17 0.56 2.36 -1.21
N GLY A 18 0.90 2.98 -2.34
CA GLY A 18 2.10 2.64 -3.09
C GLY A 18 3.31 3.39 -2.52
N VAL A 19 4.27 2.68 -1.93
CA VAL A 19 5.55 3.26 -1.49
C VAL A 19 6.48 3.26 -2.70
N ASN A 20 6.50 4.39 -3.41
CA ASN A 20 7.22 4.53 -4.67
C ASN A 20 8.70 4.91 -4.48
N LYS A 21 9.49 4.77 -5.56
CA LYS A 21 10.94 5.06 -5.64
C LYS A 21 11.78 4.18 -4.73
N MET A 22 11.41 2.91 -4.56
CA MET A 22 12.18 1.95 -3.76
C MET A 22 13.60 1.73 -4.31
N ASP A 23 13.82 1.94 -5.61
CA ASP A 23 15.14 1.95 -6.24
C ASP A 23 16.08 3.04 -5.69
N SER A 24 15.52 4.14 -5.17
CA SER A 24 16.25 5.31 -4.71
C SER A 24 16.49 5.30 -3.19
N THR A 25 16.12 4.24 -2.48
CA THR A 25 16.45 4.12 -1.05
C THR A 25 17.95 3.86 -0.86
N GLU A 26 18.47 4.09 0.35
CA GLU A 26 19.84 3.76 0.71
C GLU A 26 19.84 2.70 1.83
N PRO A 27 20.26 1.45 1.55
CA PRO A 27 20.59 0.89 0.24
C PRO A 27 19.34 0.75 -0.67
N PRO A 28 19.50 0.59 -2.00
CA PRO A 28 18.37 0.39 -2.91
C PRO A 28 17.48 -0.77 -2.47
N TYR A 29 16.17 -0.60 -2.56
CA TYR A 29 15.14 -1.58 -2.18
C TYR A 29 15.21 -2.00 -0.69
N SER A 30 15.46 -1.04 0.21
CA SER A 30 15.62 -1.27 1.65
C SER A 30 14.29 -1.63 2.35
N GLU A 31 14.24 -2.82 2.95
CA GLU A 31 13.13 -3.28 3.79
C GLU A 31 12.92 -2.36 5.00
N THR A 32 14.01 -1.98 5.68
CA THR A 32 13.97 -1.10 6.85
C THR A 32 13.31 0.23 6.53
N ARG A 33 13.65 0.82 5.37
CA ARG A 33 13.06 2.08 4.92
C ARG A 33 11.57 1.93 4.62
N PHE A 34 11.18 0.83 3.98
CA PHE A 34 9.78 0.54 3.74
C PHE A 34 8.98 0.37 5.04
N GLU A 35 9.47 -0.39 6.01
CA GLU A 35 8.78 -0.61 7.29
C GLU A 35 8.68 0.66 8.13
N GLU A 36 9.68 1.54 8.08
CA GLU A 36 9.62 2.88 8.68
C GLU A 36 8.48 3.71 8.07
N ILE A 37 8.44 3.82 6.74
CA ILE A 37 7.40 4.56 6.01
C ILE A 37 6.02 3.97 6.30
N LYS A 38 5.88 2.64 6.23
CA LYS A 38 4.64 1.92 6.51
C LYS A 38 4.14 2.22 7.92
N LYS A 39 5.03 2.23 8.93
CA LYS A 39 4.67 2.56 10.31
C LYS A 39 4.20 4.00 10.46
N GLU A 40 4.93 4.96 9.88
CA GLU A 40 4.56 6.39 9.97
C GLU A 40 3.23 6.67 9.28
N VAL A 41 3.07 6.17 8.05
CA VAL A 41 1.85 6.35 7.26
C VAL A 41 0.67 5.63 7.91
N SER A 42 0.86 4.42 8.45
CA SER A 42 -0.18 3.70 9.20
C SER A 42 -0.68 4.49 10.41
N SER A 43 0.23 5.08 11.19
CA SER A 43 -0.14 5.95 12.32
C SER A 43 -0.92 7.17 11.85
N TYR A 44 -0.52 7.76 10.73
CA TYR A 44 -1.16 8.95 10.17
C TYR A 44 -2.58 8.67 9.64
N ILE A 45 -2.76 7.63 8.81
CA ILE A 45 -4.08 7.30 8.24
C ILE A 45 -5.05 6.82 9.33
N LYS A 46 -4.55 6.20 10.41
CA LYS A 46 -5.34 5.86 11.60
C LYS A 46 -5.91 7.10 12.28
N LYS A 47 -5.14 8.19 12.38
CA LYS A 47 -5.62 9.47 12.93
C LYS A 47 -6.68 10.12 12.07
N ILE A 48 -6.62 9.94 10.75
CA ILE A 48 -7.65 10.45 9.83
C ILE A 48 -8.97 9.67 9.99
N GLY A 49 -8.89 8.37 10.25
CA GLY A 49 -10.06 7.50 10.44
C GLY A 49 -10.06 6.24 9.58
N TYR A 50 -9.03 6.02 8.75
CA TYR A 50 -8.86 4.75 8.04
C TYR A 50 -8.43 3.64 9.02
N ASN A 51 -8.82 2.40 8.74
CA ASN A 51 -8.27 1.23 9.41
C ASN A 51 -6.97 0.79 8.70
N PRO A 52 -5.77 0.89 9.32
CA PRO A 52 -4.52 0.50 8.67
C PRO A 52 -4.48 -0.97 8.25
N ALA A 53 -5.17 -1.86 8.98
CA ALA A 53 -5.25 -3.28 8.62
C ALA A 53 -6.04 -3.52 7.32
N ALA A 54 -6.88 -2.56 6.92
CA ALA A 54 -7.68 -2.63 5.69
C ALA A 54 -6.96 -1.98 4.47
N VAL A 55 -5.73 -1.49 4.63
CA VAL A 55 -4.99 -0.72 3.62
C VAL A 55 -3.78 -1.53 3.14
N ALA A 56 -3.72 -1.78 1.84
CA ALA A 56 -2.56 -2.44 1.24
C ALA A 56 -1.38 -1.46 1.14
N PHE A 57 -0.21 -1.90 1.60
CA PHE A 57 1.06 -1.19 1.41
C PHE A 57 1.91 -1.95 0.41
N VAL A 58 2.16 -1.36 -0.75
CA VAL A 58 2.89 -2.01 -1.85
C VAL A 58 4.19 -1.23 -2.11
N PRO A 59 5.38 -1.82 -1.89
CA PRO A 59 6.63 -1.21 -2.30
C PRO A 59 6.76 -1.33 -3.81
N ILE A 60 6.92 -0.20 -4.51
CA ILE A 60 6.98 -0.13 -5.98
C ILE A 60 8.15 0.73 -6.46
N SER A 61 8.55 0.51 -7.72
CA SER A 61 9.28 1.51 -8.50
C SER A 61 8.51 1.76 -9.78
N GLY A 62 7.85 2.92 -9.87
CA GLY A 62 7.12 3.30 -11.09
C GLY A 62 8.05 3.49 -12.29
N TRP A 63 9.33 3.81 -12.07
CA TRP A 63 10.31 3.99 -13.14
C TRP A 63 10.79 2.65 -13.72
N HIS A 64 11.07 1.67 -12.86
CA HIS A 64 11.56 0.36 -13.28
C HIS A 64 10.46 -0.70 -13.44
N GLY A 65 9.21 -0.38 -13.09
CA GLY A 65 8.06 -1.29 -13.16
C GLY A 65 7.98 -2.30 -12.01
N ASP A 66 8.86 -2.21 -11.01
CA ASP A 66 8.94 -3.18 -9.90
C ASP A 66 7.63 -3.21 -9.08
N ASN A 67 7.04 -4.41 -8.92
CA ASN A 67 5.78 -4.67 -8.20
C ASN A 67 4.56 -3.91 -8.74
N MET A 68 4.61 -3.40 -9.98
CA MET A 68 3.45 -2.73 -10.60
C MET A 68 2.45 -3.75 -11.14
N LEU A 69 2.89 -4.53 -12.13
CA LEU A 69 2.11 -5.60 -12.76
C LEU A 69 2.65 -6.99 -12.38
N GLU A 70 3.97 -7.09 -12.27
CA GLU A 70 4.68 -8.33 -11.96
C GLU A 70 5.53 -8.15 -10.69
N THR A 71 5.76 -9.26 -10.00
CA THR A 71 6.58 -9.26 -8.79
C THR A 71 8.04 -8.98 -9.12
N SER A 72 8.65 -8.06 -8.37
CA SER A 72 10.08 -7.76 -8.50
C SER A 72 10.94 -8.81 -7.79
N THR A 73 12.01 -9.22 -8.46
CA THR A 73 13.06 -10.07 -7.87
C THR A 73 14.02 -9.30 -6.95
N LYS A 74 14.00 -7.96 -7.00
CA LYS A 74 14.89 -7.07 -6.23
C LYS A 74 14.43 -6.87 -4.78
N MET A 75 13.19 -7.26 -4.47
CA MET A 75 12.61 -7.16 -3.13
C MET A 75 12.20 -8.55 -2.60
N PRO A 76 13.14 -9.51 -2.44
CA PRO A 76 12.82 -10.88 -2.00
C PRO A 76 12.28 -10.94 -0.56
N TRP A 77 12.53 -9.89 0.22
CA TRP A 77 11.99 -9.70 1.58
C TRP A 77 10.49 -9.42 1.57
N PHE A 78 9.96 -8.78 0.52
CA PHE A 78 8.54 -8.47 0.42
C PHE A 78 7.74 -9.73 0.07
N LYS A 79 7.03 -10.28 1.06
CA LYS A 79 6.21 -11.50 0.88
C LYS A 79 4.83 -11.23 0.28
N GLY A 80 4.42 -9.97 0.27
CA GLY A 80 3.09 -9.53 -0.15
C GLY A 80 2.48 -8.59 0.88
N TRP A 81 1.44 -7.88 0.45
CA TRP A 81 0.55 -7.14 1.31
C TRP A 81 -0.60 -8.05 1.73
N VAL A 82 -1.12 -7.80 2.94
CA VAL A 82 -2.31 -8.47 3.48
C VAL A 82 -3.25 -7.40 3.98
N VAL A 83 -4.51 -7.53 3.64
CA VAL A 83 -5.58 -6.59 3.96
C VAL A 83 -6.72 -7.35 4.63
N ASP A 84 -7.01 -6.97 5.88
CA ASP A 84 -8.09 -7.51 6.69
C ASP A 84 -9.36 -6.65 6.50
N ARG A 85 -10.39 -7.25 5.92
CA ARG A 85 -11.71 -6.62 5.72
C ARG A 85 -12.81 -7.45 6.37
N LYS A 86 -14.00 -6.87 6.44
CA LYS A 86 -15.19 -7.56 7.00
C LYS A 86 -15.52 -8.85 6.25
N ASP A 87 -15.23 -8.88 4.95
CA ASP A 87 -15.56 -10.00 4.07
C ASP A 87 -14.43 -11.03 3.93
N GLY A 88 -13.33 -10.85 4.66
CA GLY A 88 -12.19 -11.76 4.68
C GLY A 88 -10.83 -11.09 4.57
N LYS A 89 -9.78 -11.91 4.66
CA LYS A 89 -8.41 -11.50 4.38
C LYS A 89 -8.14 -11.61 2.89
N VAL A 90 -7.54 -10.59 2.31
CA VAL A 90 -7.06 -10.59 0.92
C VAL A 90 -5.56 -10.33 0.94
N GLU A 91 -4.82 -11.08 0.14
CA GLU A 91 -3.38 -10.94 0.00
C GLU A 91 -2.98 -10.83 -1.47
N GLY A 92 -1.85 -10.19 -1.71
CA GLY A 92 -1.27 -10.03 -3.04
C GLY A 92 0.14 -9.46 -2.96
N LYS A 93 0.79 -9.28 -4.10
CA LYS A 93 2.19 -8.81 -4.17
C LYS A 93 2.35 -7.57 -5.04
N CYS A 94 1.54 -7.42 -6.08
CA CYS A 94 1.65 -6.34 -7.03
C CYS A 94 0.60 -5.26 -6.76
N LEU A 95 0.82 -4.08 -7.35
CA LEU A 95 -0.11 -2.97 -7.28
C LEU A 95 -1.40 -3.29 -8.04
N ILE A 96 -1.33 -3.99 -9.18
CA ILE A 96 -2.51 -4.41 -9.93
C ILE A 96 -3.42 -5.31 -9.09
N GLU A 97 -2.86 -6.27 -8.35
CA GLU A 97 -3.63 -7.15 -7.47
C GLU A 97 -4.30 -6.35 -6.34
N ALA A 98 -3.67 -5.28 -5.87
CA ALA A 98 -4.26 -4.41 -4.85
C ALA A 98 -5.45 -3.61 -5.41
N LEU A 99 -5.37 -3.17 -6.67
CA LEU A 99 -6.45 -2.48 -7.39
C LEU A 99 -7.62 -3.43 -7.68
N ASP A 100 -7.33 -4.64 -8.14
CA ASP A 100 -8.34 -5.69 -8.40
C ASP A 100 -9.04 -6.12 -7.11
N ALA A 101 -8.33 -6.06 -5.99
CA ALA A 101 -8.91 -6.31 -4.67
C ALA A 101 -9.84 -5.19 -4.18
N ILE A 102 -9.99 -4.04 -4.86
CA ILE A 102 -10.93 -2.99 -4.43
C ILE A 102 -12.37 -3.50 -4.53
N GLN A 103 -13.16 -3.31 -3.47
CA GLN A 103 -14.57 -3.68 -3.49
C GLN A 103 -15.39 -2.67 -4.31
N PRO A 104 -16.37 -3.14 -5.09
CA PRO A 104 -17.36 -2.25 -5.68
C PRO A 104 -18.01 -1.36 -4.62
N PRO A 105 -18.32 -0.10 -4.93
CA PRO A 105 -18.98 0.79 -3.98
C PRO A 105 -20.36 0.23 -3.60
N SER A 106 -20.71 0.34 -2.32
CA SER A 106 -22.08 0.09 -1.87
C SER A 106 -23.00 1.14 -2.50
N ARG A 107 -23.97 0.71 -3.29
CA ARG A 107 -25.01 1.57 -3.87
C ARG A 107 -25.98 2.07 -2.80
#